data_AF-A0A2V8NNR9-F1
#
_entry.id   AF-A0A2V8NNR9-F1
#
_cell.length_a   1.000
_cell.length_b   1.000
_cell.length_c   1.000
_cell.angle_alpha   90.00
_cell.angle_beta   90.00
_cell.angle_gamma   90.00
#
_symmetry.space_group_name_H-M   'P 1'
#
loop_
_entity.id
_entity.type
_entity.pdbx_description
1 polymer ?
#
loop_
_entity_poly.entity_id
_entity_poly.type
_entity_poly.pdbx_seq_one_letter_code
_entity_poly.pdbx_strand_id
1 'polypeptide(L)' 'MRDESLFNQVHVDPEVHTLVWPNGADFDPATLHDWPELEEVLIARAQKWELITA' A
#
# COMPACT_ATOMS: atom_id res chain seq x y z
N MET A 1 0.01 7.55 0.75
CA MET A 1 -0.84 8.56 0.09
C MET A 1 -1.72 9.19 1.17
N ARG A 2 -1.90 10.51 1.19
CA ARG A 2 -2.75 11.19 2.20
C ARG A 2 -4.07 11.74 1.64
N ASP A 3 -4.23 11.67 0.32
CA ASP A 3 -5.44 12.08 -0.40
C ASP A 3 -6.27 10.84 -0.72
N GLU A 4 -7.41 10.69 -0.05
CA GLU A 4 -8.34 9.57 -0.25
C GLU A 4 -8.95 9.59 -1.65
N SER A 5 -9.19 10.76 -2.24
CA SER A 5 -9.77 10.86 -3.59
C SER A 5 -8.81 10.30 -4.63
N LEU A 6 -7.50 10.51 -4.46
CA LEU A 6 -6.47 9.90 -5.31
C LEU A 6 -6.31 8.41 -5.04
N PHE A 7 -6.42 7.99 -3.77
CA PHE A 7 -6.33 6.57 -3.40
C PHE A 7 -7.45 5.74 -4.03
N ASN A 8 -8.66 6.27 -4.07
CA ASN A 8 -9.83 5.59 -4.64
C ASN A 8 -9.84 5.53 -6.17
N GLN A 9 -8.85 6.15 -6.85
CA GLN A 9 -8.69 6.08 -8.31
C GLN A 9 -7.92 4.84 -8.78
N VAL A 10 -7.64 3.89 -7.88
CA VAL A 10 -7.07 2.59 -8.26
C VAL A 10 -7.95 1.88 -9.28
N HIS A 11 -7.32 1.27 -10.29
CA HIS A 11 -8.00 0.39 -11.24
C HIS A 11 -7.11 -0.80 -11.60
N VAL A 12 -7.70 -1.82 -12.21
CA VAL A 12 -6.98 -2.98 -12.76
C VAL A 12 -6.59 -2.65 -14.20
N ASP A 13 -5.31 -2.75 -14.51
CA ASP A 13 -4.83 -2.63 -15.89
C ASP A 13 -5.27 -3.88 -16.70
N PRO A 14 -5.93 -3.72 -17.86
CA PRO A 14 -6.47 -4.85 -18.62
C PRO A 14 -5.41 -5.63 -19.43
N GLU A 15 -4.19 -5.12 -19.57
CA GLU A 15 -3.09 -5.80 -20.27
C GLU A 15 -2.23 -6.60 -19.29
N VAL A 16 -1.80 -5.98 -18.19
CA VAL A 16 -0.89 -6.61 -17.22
C VAL A 16 -1.62 -7.20 -16.00
N HIS A 17 -2.92 -6.94 -15.86
CA HIS A 17 -3.77 -7.44 -14.78
C HIS A 17 -3.26 -7.11 -13.37
N THR A 18 -2.64 -5.94 -13.22
CA THR A 18 -2.16 -5.42 -11.93
C THR A 18 -2.96 -4.21 -11.49
N LEU A 19 -2.87 -3.87 -10.19
CA LEU A 19 -3.42 -2.63 -9.65
C LEU A 19 -2.53 -1.45 -10.04
N VAL A 20 -3.14 -0.38 -10.54
CA VAL A 20 -2.43 0.84 -10.93
C VAL A 20 -3.11 2.09 -10.36
N TRP A 21 -2.32 3.05 -9.90
CA TRP A 21 -2.77 4.38 -9.49
C TRP A 21 -2.28 5.46 -10.47
N PRO A 22 -3.03 6.56 -10.67
CA PRO A 22 -2.64 7.64 -11.57
C PRO A 22 -1.30 8.33 -11.24
N ASN A 23 -0.89 8.28 -9.97
CA ASN A 23 0.38 8.85 -9.50
C ASN A 23 1.56 7.88 -9.62
N GLY A 24 1.37 6.68 -10.17
CA GLY A 24 2.39 5.66 -10.28
C GLY A 24 2.73 4.95 -8.97
N ALA A 25 1.84 4.98 -7.96
CA ALA A 25 2.03 4.16 -6.77
C ALA A 25 2.01 2.66 -7.13
N ASP A 26 2.99 1.93 -6.63
CA ASP A 26 3.20 0.50 -6.88
C ASP A 26 3.17 -0.24 -5.54
N PHE A 27 1.98 -0.68 -5.15
CA PHE A 27 1.80 -1.52 -3.97
C PHE A 27 1.73 -2.98 -4.42
N ASP A 28 2.48 -3.84 -3.73
CA ASP A 28 2.39 -5.28 -3.93
C ASP A 28 0.94 -5.76 -3.70
N PRO A 29 0.28 -6.37 -4.71
CA PRO A 29 -1.11 -6.80 -4.60
C PRO A 29 -1.38 -7.79 -3.46
N ALA A 30 -0.43 -8.69 -3.16
CA ALA A 30 -0.58 -9.64 -2.07
C ALA A 30 -0.66 -8.92 -0.71
N THR A 31 0.18 -7.90 -0.51
CA THR A 31 0.14 -7.05 0.67
C THR A 31 -1.22 -6.38 0.88
N LEU A 32 -1.89 -5.94 -0.20
CA LEU A 32 -3.22 -5.33 -0.12
C LEU A 32 -4.33 -6.36 0.10
N HIS A 33 -4.24 -7.51 -0.55
CA HIS A 33 -5.19 -8.61 -0.40
C HIS A 33 -5.21 -9.15 1.03
N ASP A 34 -4.03 -9.37 1.60
CA ASP A 34 -3.83 -9.94 2.95
C ASP A 34 -3.75 -8.85 4.04
N TRP A 35 -4.22 -7.63 3.76
CA TRP A 35 -4.11 -6.51 4.70
C TRP A 35 -4.70 -6.83 6.09
N PRO A 36 -5.89 -7.46 6.23
CA PRO A 36 -6.44 -7.83 7.54
C PRO A 36 -5.52 -8.74 8.37
N GLU A 37 -4.72 -9.58 7.73
CA GLU A 37 -3.78 -10.49 8.37
C GLU A 37 -2.41 -9.84 8.64
N LEU A 38 -2.04 -8.84 7.84
CA LEU A 38 -0.71 -8.23 7.86
C LEU A 38 -0.63 -6.90 8.60
N GLU A 39 -1.75 -6.19 8.81
CA GLU A 39 -1.72 -4.81 9.31
C GLU A 39 -1.00 -4.67 10.65
N GLU A 40 -1.29 -5.55 11.62
CA GLU A 40 -0.72 -5.47 12.97
C GLU A 40 0.81 -5.64 12.94
N VAL A 41 1.31 -6.62 12.16
CA VAL A 41 2.75 -6.90 12.08
C VAL A 41 3.49 -5.81 11.31
N LEU A 42 2.88 -5.24 10.27
CA LEU A 42 3.48 -4.15 9.49
C LEU A 42 3.55 -2.86 10.31
N ILE A 43 2.50 -2.52 11.06
CA ILE A 43 2.48 -1.37 11.98
C ILE A 43 3.58 -1.53 13.04
N ALA A 44 3.66 -2.68 13.71
CA ALA A 44 4.66 -2.93 14.74
C ALA A 44 6.11 -2.88 14.20
N ARG A 45 6.33 -3.24 12.93
CA ARG A 45 7.63 -3.08 12.26
C ARG A 45 7.95 -1.62 11.97
N ALA A 46 6.99 -0.86 11.43
CA ALA A 46 7.19 0.55 11.08
C ALA A 46 7.52 1.41 12.31
N GLN A 47 6.91 1.14 13.47
CA GLN A 47 7.22 1.83 14.73
C GLN A 47 8.70 1.73 15.13
N LYS A 48 9.41 0.66 14.72
CA LYS A 48 10.84 0.50 15.00
C LYS A 48 11.72 1.44 14.18
N TRP A 49 11.23 2.01 13.07
CA TRP A 49 12.00 2.93 12.24
C TRP A 49 12.16 4.31 12.90
N GLU A 50 11.13 4.75 13.64
CA GLU A 50 11.18 5.99 14.43
C GLU A 50 12.27 5.93 15.52
N LEU A 51 12.56 4.74 16.06
CA LEU A 51 13.60 4.52 17.08
C LEU A 51 15.03 4.62 16.54
N ILE A 52 15.24 4.50 15.23
CA ILE A 52 16.57 4.58 14.59
C ILE A 52 16.88 6.02 14.15
N THR A 53 15.87 6.88 14.06
CA THR A 53 16.01 8.25 13.54
C THR A 53 16.16 9.30 14.66
N ALA A 54 16.29 8.88 15.92
CA ALA A 54 16.46 9.73 17.10
C ALA A 54 17.91 9.82 17.58
#